data_AF-X0ZVN4-F1
#
_entry.id   AF-X0ZVN4-F1
#
_cell.length_a   1.000
_cell.length_b   1.000
_cell.length_c   1.000
_cell.angle_alpha   90.00
_cell.angle_beta   90.00
_cell.angle_gamma   90.00
#
_symmetry.space_group_name_H-M   'P 1'
#
loop_
_entity.id
_entity.type
_entity.pdbx_description
1 polymer ?
#
loop_
_entity_poly.entity_id
_entity_poly.type
_entity_poly.pdbx_seq_one_letter_code
_entity_poly.pdbx_strand_id
1 'polypeptide(L)'
;MGKLGLTDSHEQLVEKYGRENAEFIAQTLGDWTRNYSRLLYLRMGVCDERAFIEAARRRAEDRGWTFELRDGDWTLLEKLFFGRWDEDFVIVQPGRRIVARNDERILDTTD
;
A
#
# COMPACT_ATOMS: atom_id res chain seq x y z
N MET A 1 -4.47 -9.01 -3.36
CA MET A 1 -4.67 -8.90 -1.90
C MET A 1 -6.12 -8.69 -1.47
N GLY A 2 -6.96 -7.91 -2.18
CA GLY A 2 -8.39 -7.72 -1.81
C GLY A 2 -9.30 -8.96 -1.95
N LYS A 3 -8.85 -10.06 -2.57
CA LYS A 3 -9.67 -11.27 -2.74
C LYS A 3 -9.83 -12.11 -1.46
N LEU A 4 -9.01 -11.88 -0.43
CA LEU A 4 -9.07 -12.63 0.83
C LEU A 4 -9.93 -11.96 1.91
N GLY A 5 -10.52 -10.79 1.65
CA GLY A 5 -11.28 -10.03 2.65
C GLY A 5 -10.45 -9.49 3.83
N LEU A 6 -9.12 -9.45 3.69
CA LEU A 6 -8.16 -8.99 4.70
C LEU A 6 -8.37 -7.54 5.17
N THR A 7 -9.09 -6.74 4.38
CA THR A 7 -9.43 -5.34 4.68
C THR A 7 -10.91 -5.17 5.06
N ASP A 8 -11.70 -6.24 4.97
CA ASP A 8 -13.14 -6.22 5.19
C ASP A 8 -13.44 -6.23 6.69
N SER A 9 -14.57 -5.63 7.09
CA SER A 9 -15.02 -5.70 8.48
C SER A 9 -15.46 -7.13 8.83
N HIS A 10 -15.53 -7.44 10.12
CA HIS A 10 -16.04 -8.75 10.57
C HIS A 10 -17.44 -9.04 10.01
N GLU A 11 -18.33 -8.04 9.96
CA GLU A 11 -19.69 -8.16 9.40
C GLU A 11 -19.67 -8.51 7.91
N GLN A 12 -18.78 -7.89 7.12
CA GLN A 12 -18.61 -8.20 5.70
C GLN A 12 -18.06 -9.63 5.48
N LEU A 13 -17.17 -10.08 6.36
CA LEU A 13 -16.68 -11.47 6.34
C LEU A 13 -17.80 -12.46 6.71
N VAL A 14 -18.67 -12.12 7.67
CA VAL A 14 -19.83 -12.94 8.06
C VAL A 14 -20.84 -13.06 6.93
N GLU A 15 -21.15 -11.95 6.24
CA GLU A 15 -22.05 -11.95 5.09
C GLU A 15 -21.52 -12.83 3.95
N LYS A 16 -20.22 -12.75 3.68
CA LYS A 16 -19.60 -13.41 2.53
C LYS A 16 -19.27 -14.88 2.75
N TYR A 17 -18.90 -15.26 3.98
CA TYR A 17 -18.37 -16.59 4.28
C TYR A 17 -19.16 -17.34 5.35
N GLY A 18 -20.13 -16.70 6.00
CA GLY A 18 -20.80 -17.22 7.18
C GLY A 18 -19.95 -17.01 8.45
N ARG A 19 -20.62 -17.04 9.60
CA ARG A 19 -20.02 -16.69 10.89
C ARG A 19 -18.79 -17.54 11.26
N GLU A 20 -18.90 -18.85 11.10
CA GLU A 20 -17.85 -19.79 11.49
C GLU A 20 -16.57 -19.60 10.64
N ASN A 21 -16.72 -19.43 9.33
CA ASN A 21 -15.59 -19.13 8.45
C ASN A 21 -15.03 -17.73 8.70
N ALA A 22 -15.87 -16.73 9.00
CA ALA A 22 -15.41 -15.38 9.32
C ALA A 22 -14.56 -15.36 10.60
N GLU A 23 -14.97 -16.09 11.64
CA GLU A 23 -14.20 -16.27 12.87
C GLU A 23 -12.88 -17.02 12.61
N PHE A 24 -12.90 -18.08 11.78
CA PHE A 24 -11.69 -18.81 11.40
C PHE A 24 -10.70 -17.95 10.60
N ILE A 25 -11.20 -17.16 9.64
CA ILE A 25 -10.40 -16.22 8.84
C ILE A 25 -9.78 -15.16 9.75
N ALA A 26 -10.57 -14.60 10.68
CA ALA A 26 -10.09 -13.61 11.64
C ALA A 26 -9.02 -14.18 12.59
N GLN A 27 -9.18 -15.42 13.08
CA GLN A 27 -8.17 -16.08 13.90
C GLN A 27 -6.90 -16.42 13.13
N THR A 28 -7.03 -16.99 11.92
CA THR A 28 -5.91 -17.51 11.13
C THR A 28 -5.04 -16.40 10.58
N LEU A 29 -5.68 -15.32 10.14
CA LEU A 29 -4.97 -14.15 9.64
C LEU A 29 -4.52 -13.28 10.81
N GLY A 30 -5.24 -13.27 11.93
CA GLY A 30 -4.99 -12.35 13.02
C GLY A 30 -5.25 -10.90 12.61
N ASP A 31 -5.30 -10.00 13.59
CA ASP A 31 -5.28 -8.58 13.31
C ASP A 31 -3.84 -8.18 12.91
N TRP A 32 -3.50 -8.29 11.63
CA TRP A 32 -2.22 -7.81 11.08
C TRP A 32 -1.97 -6.35 11.41
N THR A 33 -3.03 -5.60 11.73
CA THR A 33 -2.96 -4.20 12.09
C THR A 33 -2.80 -3.94 13.58
N ARG A 34 -2.78 -4.98 14.42
CA ARG A 34 -2.70 -4.89 15.89
C ARG A 34 -1.51 -4.08 16.41
N ASN A 35 -0.37 -4.18 15.73
CA ASN A 35 0.85 -3.46 16.12
C ASN A 35 0.99 -2.09 15.44
N TYR A 36 0.08 -1.75 14.54
CA TYR A 36 0.05 -0.45 13.90
C TYR A 36 -0.67 0.54 14.82
N SER A 37 -0.18 1.77 14.83
CA SER A 37 -0.72 2.87 15.65
C SER A 37 -0.86 4.16 14.86
N ARG A 38 -0.64 4.12 13.54
CA ARG A 38 -0.61 5.29 12.67
C ARG A 38 -1.23 5.01 11.31
N LEU A 39 -1.98 5.98 10.81
CA LEU A 39 -2.42 6.07 9.43
C LEU A 39 -1.80 7.33 8.80
N LEU A 40 -0.98 7.13 7.76
CA LEU A 40 -0.42 8.21 6.96
C LEU A 40 -1.19 8.32 5.64
N TYR A 41 -1.72 9.51 5.36
CA TYR A 41 -2.27 9.86 4.05
C TYR A 41 -1.26 10.74 3.31
N LEU A 42 -0.94 10.36 2.06
CA LEU A 42 -0.10 11.14 1.15
C LEU A 42 -1.00 11.95 0.21
N ARG A 43 -1.00 13.27 0.37
CA ARG A 43 -1.71 14.21 -0.50
C ARG A 43 -0.94 14.34 -1.81
N MET A 44 -1.59 13.97 -2.91
CA MET A 44 -0.96 13.92 -4.22
C MET A 44 -1.36 15.09 -5.14
N GLY A 45 -2.43 15.81 -4.84
CA GLY A 45 -2.88 16.99 -5.60
C GLY A 45 -3.50 16.69 -6.96
N VAL A 46 -3.82 15.43 -7.27
CA VAL A 46 -4.40 15.02 -8.58
C VAL A 46 -5.90 15.21 -8.69
N CYS A 47 -6.59 15.32 -7.57
CA CYS A 47 -8.04 15.47 -7.52
C CYS A 47 -8.45 16.23 -6.25
N ASP A 48 -9.76 16.41 -6.06
CA ASP A 48 -10.27 16.83 -4.77
C ASP A 48 -10.17 15.68 -3.75
N GLU A 49 -9.14 15.74 -2.91
CA GLU A 49 -8.82 14.68 -1.95
C GLU A 49 -9.55 14.80 -0.62
N ARG A 50 -10.36 15.85 -0.41
CA ARG A 50 -10.97 16.16 0.90
C ARG A 50 -11.77 15.00 1.48
N ALA A 51 -12.58 14.35 0.64
CA ALA A 51 -13.39 13.21 1.06
C ALA A 51 -12.54 12.00 1.48
N PHE A 52 -11.42 11.76 0.79
CA PHE A 52 -10.52 10.63 1.10
C PHE A 52 -9.70 10.89 2.36
N ILE A 53 -9.20 12.12 2.52
CA ILE A 53 -8.48 12.56 3.72
C ILE A 53 -9.37 12.43 4.95
N GLU A 54 -10.63 12.87 4.85
CA GLU A 54 -11.60 12.78 5.95
C GLU A 54 -11.96 11.32 6.27
N ALA A 55 -12.16 10.47 5.25
CA ALA A 55 -12.38 9.05 5.45
C ALA A 55 -11.18 8.37 6.13
N ALA A 56 -9.95 8.74 5.75
CA ALA A 56 -8.73 8.24 6.36
C ALA A 56 -8.58 8.68 7.82
N ARG A 57 -8.92 9.94 8.14
CA ARG A 57 -8.95 10.45 9.51
C ARG A 57 -9.94 9.68 10.39
N ARG A 58 -11.19 9.52 9.95
CA ARG A 58 -12.21 8.75 10.68
C ARG A 58 -11.75 7.31 10.91
N ARG A 59 -11.15 6.69 9.90
CA ARG A 59 -10.61 5.33 10.00
C ARG A 59 -9.50 5.20 11.05
N ALA A 60 -8.69 6.24 11.22
CA ALA A 60 -7.66 6.29 12.25
C ALA A 60 -8.29 6.46 13.64
N GLU A 61 -9.29 7.34 13.77
CA GLU A 61 -10.05 7.55 15.02
C GLU A 61 -10.74 6.26 15.48
N ASP A 62 -11.44 5.56 14.58
CA ASP A 62 -12.12 4.28 14.85
C ASP A 62 -11.16 3.20 15.37
N ARG A 63 -9.87 3.30 15.04
CA ARG A 63 -8.82 2.37 15.43
C ARG A 63 -7.96 2.86 16.59
N GLY A 64 -8.20 4.08 17.09
CA GLY A 64 -7.33 4.72 18.06
C GLY A 64 -5.91 4.98 17.53
N TRP A 65 -5.74 5.14 16.21
CA TRP A 65 -4.47 5.43 15.56
C TRP A 65 -4.24 6.93 15.40
N THR A 66 -2.97 7.32 15.39
CA THR A 66 -2.55 8.67 15.02
C THR A 66 -2.78 8.89 13.53
N PHE A 67 -3.51 9.95 13.17
CA PHE A 67 -3.64 10.38 11.78
C PHE A 67 -2.51 11.35 11.41
N GLU A 68 -1.87 11.12 10.27
CA GLU A 68 -0.84 11.97 9.71
C GLU A 68 -1.16 12.29 8.24
N LEU A 69 -1.03 13.56 7.87
CA LEU A 69 -1.17 14.03 6.49
C LEU A 69 0.17 14.59 6.02
N ARG A 70 0.72 14.06 4.93
CA ARG A 70 1.94 14.58 4.28
C ARG A 70 1.71 14.82 2.81
N ASP A 71 2.48 15.74 2.24
CA ASP A 71 2.54 15.90 0.80
C ASP A 71 3.38 14.78 0.17
N GLY A 72 2.85 14.22 -0.92
CA GLY A 72 3.59 13.32 -1.79
C GLY A 72 4.51 14.07 -2.74
N ASP A 73 5.43 13.33 -3.35
CA ASP A 73 6.40 13.86 -4.31
C ASP A 73 6.17 13.21 -5.69
N TRP A 74 6.10 14.04 -6.73
CA TRP A 74 5.91 13.64 -8.12
C TRP A 74 7.21 13.31 -8.87
N THR A 75 8.37 13.55 -8.25
CA THR A 75 9.68 13.48 -8.89
C THR A 75 9.90 12.19 -9.70
N LEU A 76 9.55 11.02 -9.15
CA LEU A 76 9.71 9.75 -9.87
C LEU A 76 8.82 9.65 -11.11
N LEU A 77 7.57 10.13 -11.04
CA LEU A 77 6.65 10.10 -12.18
C LEU A 77 7.06 11.12 -13.24
N GLU A 78 7.51 12.31 -12.83
CA GLU A 78 8.09 13.29 -13.76
C GLU A 78 9.32 12.72 -14.48
N LYS A 79 10.27 12.14 -13.73
CA LYS A 79 11.47 11.51 -14.31
C LYS A 79 11.09 10.41 -15.31
N LEU A 80 10.10 9.59 -14.98
CA LEU A 80 9.61 8.53 -15.85
C LEU A 80 9.09 9.09 -17.19
N PHE A 81 8.19 10.08 -17.15
CA PHE A 81 7.55 10.62 -18.35
C PHE A 81 8.47 11.49 -19.21
N PHE A 82 9.41 12.22 -18.60
CA PHE A 82 10.36 13.07 -19.32
C PHE A 82 11.63 12.32 -19.76
N GLY A 83 11.72 11.01 -19.53
CA GLY A 83 12.88 10.20 -19.91
C GLY A 83 14.16 10.56 -19.14
N ARG A 84 14.03 11.14 -17.94
CA ARG A 84 15.16 11.49 -17.06
C ARG A 84 15.48 10.31 -16.14
N TRP A 85 15.77 9.17 -16.75
CA TRP A 85 16.04 7.93 -16.02
C TRP A 85 17.48 7.95 -15.51
N ASP A 86 17.63 8.12 -14.21
CA ASP A 86 18.90 8.08 -13.47
C ASP A 86 18.93 6.87 -12.53
N GLU A 87 19.68 6.95 -11.42
CA GLU A 87 19.88 5.85 -10.48
C GLU A 87 18.58 5.36 -9.81
N ASP A 88 17.50 6.14 -9.87
CA ASP A 88 16.18 5.76 -9.37
C ASP A 88 15.50 4.68 -10.24
N PHE A 89 16.04 4.35 -11.42
CA PHE A 89 15.43 3.44 -12.38
C PHE A 89 16.34 2.26 -12.76
N VAL A 90 15.76 1.06 -12.75
CA VAL A 90 16.38 -0.13 -13.35
C VAL A 90 16.05 -0.15 -14.85
N ILE A 91 17.05 0.16 -15.69
CA ILE A 91 16.90 0.17 -17.15
C ILE A 91 17.25 -1.20 -17.73
N VAL A 92 16.26 -1.91 -18.26
CA VAL A 92 16.44 -3.24 -18.87
C VAL A 92 16.67 -3.10 -20.37
N GLN A 93 17.90 -3.36 -20.80
CA GLN A 93 18.24 -3.38 -22.22
C GLN A 93 17.68 -4.63 -22.92
N PRO A 94 17.48 -4.59 -24.26
CA PRO A 94 17.09 -5.77 -25.01
C PRO A 94 18.02 -6.97 -24.74
N GLY A 95 17.43 -8.15 -24.51
CA GLY A 95 18.16 -9.37 -24.19
C GLY A 95 18.55 -9.52 -22.72
N ARG A 96 18.41 -8.48 -21.90
CA ARG A 96 18.66 -8.57 -20.45
C ARG A 96 17.43 -9.01 -19.68
N ARG A 97 17.67 -9.51 -18.46
CA ARG A 97 16.64 -9.88 -17.48
C ARG A 97 16.91 -9.24 -16.13
N ILE A 98 15.83 -9.01 -15.38
CA ILE A 98 15.88 -8.51 -14.00
C ILE A 98 16.33 -9.63 -13.07
N VAL A 99 17.22 -9.31 -12.14
CA VAL A 99 17.67 -10.19 -11.04
C VAL A 99 17.56 -9.50 -9.70
N ALA A 100 17.33 -10.28 -8.65
CA ALA A 100 17.37 -9.79 -7.28
C ALA A 100 18.82 -9.69 -6.77
N ARG A 101 19.10 -8.64 -6.00
CA ARG A 101 20.36 -8.45 -5.26
C ARG A 101 20.08 -8.45 -3.76
N ASN A 102 21.04 -8.94 -3.00
CA ASN A 102 21.00 -8.96 -1.53
C ASN A 102 21.85 -7.81 -0.95
N ASP A 103 21.72 -6.62 -1.53
CA ASP A 103 22.38 -5.39 -1.11
C ASP A 103 21.45 -4.19 -1.32
N GLU A 104 21.95 -2.97 -1.06
CA GLU A 104 21.16 -1.73 -1.11
C GLU A 104 20.47 -1.48 -2.46
N ARG A 105 20.93 -2.08 -3.57
CA ARG A 105 20.29 -1.89 -4.88
C ARG A 105 19.01 -2.71 -5.06
N ILE A 106 18.84 -3.81 -4.32
CA ILE A 106 17.69 -4.74 -4.35
C ILE A 106 17.45 -5.45 -5.71
N LEU A 107 17.56 -4.75 -6.84
CA LEU A 107 17.35 -5.23 -8.20
C LEU A 107 18.51 -4.79 -9.12
N ASP A 108 18.77 -5.60 -10.15
CA ASP A 108 19.74 -5.29 -11.21
C ASP A 108 19.37 -6.00 -12.51
N THR A 109 20.20 -5.82 -13.54
CA THR A 109 20.06 -6.48 -14.84
C THR A 109 21.26 -7.36 -15.13
N THR A 110 21.00 -8.55 -15.67
CA THR A 110 22.03 -9.44 -16.22
C THR A 110 21.74 -9.74 -17.68
N ASP A 111 22.79 -10.08 -18.42
CA ASP A 111 22.67 -10.70 -19.75
C ASP A 111 22.03 -12.10 -19.66
#